data_AF-A0A286G4H5-F1
#
_entry.id   AF-A0A286G4H5-F1
#
_cell.length_a   1.000
_cell.length_b   1.000
_cell.length_c   1.000
_cell.angle_alpha   90.00
_cell.angle_beta   90.00
_cell.angle_gamma   90.00
#
_symmetry.space_group_name_H-M   'P 1'
#
loop_
_entity.id
_entity.type
_entity.pdbx_description
1 polymer ?
#
loop_
_entity_poly.entity_id
_entity_poly.type
_entity_poly.pdbx_seq_one_letter_code
_entity_poly.pdbx_strand_id
1 'polypeptide(L)'
;MAVPVSFDHASTGYSLERAYWLARAADLAYKDESAVERQAAQWGFGQVRHHHTRFTPPFPLQDTQAYTMAGDRMIVTAFRGTEPAQIKDWLSDATTPPCPGPGGNGFVHYGFAEALASVYPDVHHALTELRTDGQTVYFTGHSLGGALAMLAGARLFLEEPHLAADGVYTYGQPRTCDRLLAEAFNKGFGGRMYRFVNNNDVVPQLPPEPAFAHVRALRYIDSHGKVHEAMPTLSAFGDRVKGLTGDPFAPASDGVRDHFMRNYLGALEKNLA
;
A
#
# COMPACT_ATOMS: atom_id res chain seq x y z
N MET A 1 17.31 15.99 9.16
CA MET A 1 17.36 16.79 7.91
C MET A 1 16.05 17.55 7.78
N ALA A 2 15.91 18.58 6.94
CA ALA A 2 14.58 19.20 6.77
C ALA A 2 13.63 18.23 6.05
N VAL A 3 12.33 18.28 6.35
CA VAL A 3 11.30 17.54 5.58
C VAL A 3 11.44 17.91 4.10
N PRO A 4 11.51 16.94 3.17
CA PRO A 4 11.66 17.19 1.75
C PRO A 4 10.61 18.16 1.21
N VAL A 5 11.05 19.13 0.41
CA VAL A 5 10.18 20.18 -0.16
C VAL A 5 9.74 19.89 -1.59
N SER A 6 10.38 18.94 -2.27
CA SER A 6 10.08 18.54 -3.64
C SER A 6 10.09 17.02 -3.79
N PHE A 7 9.21 16.50 -4.64
CA PHE A 7 9.23 15.09 -5.03
C PHE A 7 10.32 14.91 -6.08
N ASP A 8 11.43 14.25 -5.73
CA ASP A 8 12.50 13.94 -6.69
C ASP A 8 12.10 12.80 -7.63
N HIS A 9 11.89 13.13 -8.90
CA HIS A 9 11.52 12.17 -9.95
C HIS A 9 12.71 11.39 -10.52
N ALA A 10 13.95 11.79 -10.21
CA ALA A 10 15.17 11.22 -10.79
C ALA A 10 15.78 10.12 -9.92
N SER A 11 15.62 10.19 -8.60
CA SER A 11 16.13 9.15 -7.70
C SER A 11 15.50 7.79 -8.05
N THR A 12 16.28 6.73 -7.90
CA THR A 12 15.82 5.34 -7.98
C THR A 12 16.15 4.58 -6.69
N GLY A 13 15.58 3.38 -6.52
CA GLY A 13 15.80 2.55 -5.33
C GLY A 13 15.15 3.09 -4.06
N TYR A 14 15.50 2.49 -2.93
CA TYR A 14 14.94 2.86 -1.63
C TYR A 14 15.54 4.16 -1.08
N SER A 15 14.68 5.06 -0.62
CA SER A 15 15.03 6.11 0.32
C SER A 15 13.84 6.40 1.23
N LEU A 16 14.11 6.89 2.44
CA LEU A 16 13.04 7.30 3.36
C LEU A 16 12.25 8.48 2.80
N GLU A 17 12.90 9.37 2.06
CA GLU A 17 12.25 10.47 1.35
C GLU A 17 11.26 9.98 0.30
N ARG A 18 11.61 8.97 -0.52
CA ARG A 18 10.65 8.36 -1.46
C ARG A 18 9.50 7.71 -0.73
N ALA A 19 9.80 7.00 0.37
CA ALA A 19 8.76 6.42 1.20
C ALA A 19 7.82 7.49 1.79
N TYR A 20 8.31 8.69 2.12
CA TYR A 20 7.45 9.80 2.54
C TYR A 20 6.60 10.34 1.38
N TRP A 21 7.17 10.56 0.20
CA TRP A 21 6.39 11.05 -0.94
C TRP A 21 5.34 10.05 -1.44
N LEU A 22 5.66 8.75 -1.45
CA LEU A 22 4.69 7.71 -1.80
C LEU A 22 3.64 7.50 -0.71
N ALA A 23 3.95 7.82 0.55
CA ALA A 23 2.96 7.91 1.62
C ALA A 23 2.01 9.09 1.38
N ARG A 24 2.54 10.26 1.02
CA ARG A 24 1.74 11.44 0.65
C ARG A 24 0.83 11.16 -0.53
N ALA A 25 1.30 10.42 -1.55
CA ALA A 25 0.48 9.98 -2.67
C ALA A 25 -0.61 8.98 -2.24
N ALA A 26 -0.31 8.05 -1.32
CA ALA A 26 -1.33 7.16 -0.75
C ALA A 26 -2.41 7.92 0.04
N ASP A 27 -2.05 8.97 0.78
CA ASP A 27 -3.02 9.85 1.47
C ASP A 27 -3.86 10.67 0.48
N LEU A 28 -3.24 11.13 -0.62
CA LEU A 28 -3.90 11.90 -1.67
C LEU A 28 -5.02 11.10 -2.36
N ALA A 29 -4.92 9.76 -2.39
CA ALA A 29 -5.93 8.89 -2.97
C ALA A 29 -7.29 8.95 -2.24
N TYR A 30 -7.35 9.53 -1.03
CA TYR A 30 -8.61 9.76 -0.29
C TYR A 30 -9.26 11.11 -0.60
N LYS A 31 -8.64 11.94 -1.45
CA LYS A 31 -9.16 13.28 -1.81
C LYS A 31 -9.95 13.22 -3.12
N ASP A 32 -10.70 14.29 -3.38
CA ASP A 32 -11.41 14.45 -4.65
C ASP A 32 -10.45 14.67 -5.83
N GLU A 33 -10.93 14.43 -7.06
CA GLU A 33 -10.14 14.50 -8.28
C GLU A 33 -9.44 15.86 -8.45
N SER A 34 -10.14 16.96 -8.13
CA SER A 34 -9.56 18.30 -8.26
C SER A 34 -8.39 18.53 -7.30
N ALA A 35 -8.44 17.95 -6.10
CA ALA A 35 -7.35 18.01 -5.14
C ALA A 35 -6.16 17.17 -5.60
N VAL A 36 -6.40 16.00 -6.17
CA VAL A 36 -5.37 15.15 -6.78
C VAL A 36 -4.66 15.88 -7.91
N GLU A 37 -5.40 16.45 -8.87
CA GLU A 37 -4.83 17.19 -10.00
C GLU A 37 -3.98 18.38 -9.56
N ARG A 38 -4.49 19.20 -8.63
CA ARG A 38 -3.74 20.34 -8.07
C ARG A 38 -2.45 19.89 -7.40
N GLN A 39 -2.51 18.83 -6.61
CA GLN A 39 -1.35 18.35 -5.86
C GLN A 39 -0.32 17.67 -6.78
N ALA A 40 -0.77 16.91 -7.78
CA ALA A 40 0.07 16.30 -8.80
C ALA A 40 0.85 17.36 -9.60
N ALA A 41 0.18 18.44 -10.02
CA ALA A 41 0.83 19.57 -10.69
C ALA A 41 1.89 20.23 -9.80
N GLN A 42 1.60 20.43 -8.51
CA GLN A 42 2.57 20.96 -7.54
C GLN A 42 3.78 20.03 -7.34
N TRP A 43 3.59 18.72 -7.49
CA TRP A 43 4.66 17.72 -7.42
C TRP A 43 5.37 17.50 -8.75
N GLY A 44 5.06 18.28 -9.79
CA GLY A 44 5.71 18.20 -11.10
C GLY A 44 5.19 17.11 -12.02
N PHE A 45 4.02 16.52 -11.73
CA PHE A 45 3.36 15.57 -12.64
C PHE A 45 2.45 16.36 -13.60
N GLY A 46 2.68 16.20 -14.90
CA GLY A 46 1.96 16.94 -15.95
C GLY A 46 0.65 16.27 -16.39
N GLN A 47 0.46 14.99 -16.07
CA GLN A 47 -0.72 14.22 -16.47
C GLN A 47 -1.28 13.44 -15.29
N VAL A 48 -2.60 13.38 -15.20
CA VAL A 48 -3.34 12.55 -14.23
C VAL A 48 -4.41 11.75 -14.98
N ARG A 49 -4.63 10.50 -14.55
CA ARG A 49 -5.75 9.65 -14.95
C ARG A 49 -6.45 9.16 -13.68
N HIS A 50 -7.77 9.28 -13.63
CA HIS A 50 -8.59 8.80 -12.53
C HIS A 50 -9.23 7.47 -12.90
N HIS A 51 -9.20 6.53 -11.97
CA HIS A 51 -9.73 5.17 -12.14
C HIS A 51 -10.78 4.95 -11.08
N HIS A 52 -12.04 4.81 -11.49
CA HIS A 52 -13.13 4.55 -10.56
C HIS A 52 -13.98 3.39 -11.07
N THR A 53 -14.41 2.54 -10.16
CA THR A 53 -15.47 1.57 -10.45
C THR A 53 -16.38 1.49 -9.26
N ARG A 54 -17.69 1.59 -9.53
CA ARG A 54 -18.71 1.30 -8.54
C ARG A 54 -18.98 -0.19 -8.57
N PHE A 55 -18.76 -0.86 -7.45
CA PHE A 55 -19.11 -2.27 -7.33
C PHE A 55 -20.61 -2.38 -7.06
N THR A 56 -21.24 -3.40 -7.62
CA THR A 56 -22.64 -3.75 -7.29
C THR A 56 -22.58 -4.98 -6.37
N PRO A 57 -23.38 -5.08 -5.28
CA PRO A 57 -23.25 -6.09 -4.22
C PRO A 57 -23.08 -7.54 -4.74
N PRO A 58 -22.38 -8.44 -4.00
CA PRO A 58 -22.61 -8.68 -2.56
C PRO A 58 -21.47 -8.28 -1.59
N PHE A 59 -20.42 -7.59 -2.03
CA PHE A 59 -19.28 -7.23 -1.17
C PHE A 59 -19.41 -5.81 -0.55
N PRO A 60 -18.94 -5.56 0.68
CA PRO A 60 -19.03 -4.25 1.35
C PRO A 60 -18.14 -3.15 0.73
N LEU A 61 -17.24 -3.50 -0.19
CA LEU A 61 -16.47 -2.52 -0.96
C LEU A 61 -17.37 -1.94 -2.05
N GLN A 62 -17.97 -0.78 -1.74
CA GLN A 62 -18.91 -0.12 -2.63
C GLN A 62 -18.23 0.54 -3.83
N ASP A 63 -17.00 1.05 -3.65
CA ASP A 63 -16.23 1.73 -4.69
C ASP A 63 -14.74 1.34 -4.61
N THR A 64 -14.13 1.01 -5.75
CA THR A 64 -12.67 0.95 -5.89
C THR A 64 -12.21 2.22 -6.63
N GLN A 65 -11.21 2.89 -6.07
CA GLN A 65 -10.64 4.11 -6.64
C GLN A 65 -9.13 4.06 -6.67
N ALA A 66 -8.56 4.58 -7.75
CA ALA A 66 -7.13 4.83 -7.88
C ALA A 66 -6.91 6.05 -8.78
N TYR A 67 -5.71 6.58 -8.77
CA TYR A 67 -5.27 7.54 -9.78
C TYR A 67 -3.85 7.22 -10.22
N THR A 68 -3.52 7.59 -11.45
CA THR A 68 -2.17 7.53 -12.01
C THR A 68 -1.72 8.93 -12.34
N MET A 69 -0.59 9.37 -11.79
CA MET A 69 0.06 10.63 -12.15
C MET A 69 1.37 10.34 -12.87
N ALA A 70 1.66 11.09 -13.94
CA ALA A 70 2.83 10.90 -14.78
C ALA A 70 3.56 12.23 -15.05
N GLY A 71 4.89 12.17 -14.96
CA GLY A 71 5.83 13.21 -15.38
C GLY A 71 6.90 12.62 -16.29
N ASP A 72 7.92 13.40 -16.60
CA ASP A 72 8.92 13.03 -17.62
C ASP A 72 9.79 11.83 -17.20
N ARG A 73 9.93 11.56 -15.91
CA ARG A 73 10.81 10.50 -15.37
C ARG A 73 10.11 9.45 -14.51
N MET A 74 8.89 9.75 -14.05
CA MET A 74 8.21 8.97 -13.03
C MET A 74 6.71 8.89 -13.29
N ILE A 75 6.16 7.70 -13.07
CA ILE A 75 4.74 7.40 -13.03
C ILE A 75 4.44 6.81 -11.66
N VAL A 76 3.40 7.33 -11.01
CA VAL A 76 2.92 6.82 -9.73
C VAL A 76 1.44 6.50 -9.85
N THR A 77 1.07 5.27 -9.53
CA THR A 77 -0.33 4.88 -9.34
C THR A 77 -0.60 4.65 -7.87
N ALA A 78 -1.55 5.40 -7.31
CA ALA A 78 -1.95 5.29 -5.91
C ALA A 78 -3.37 4.73 -5.82
N PHE A 79 -3.54 3.69 -5.00
CA PHE A 79 -4.83 3.05 -4.75
C PHE A 79 -5.41 3.54 -3.43
N ARG A 80 -6.69 3.93 -3.46
CA ARG A 80 -7.43 4.35 -2.27
C ARG A 80 -7.74 3.13 -1.40
N GLY A 81 -7.68 3.30 -0.08
CA GLY A 81 -8.15 2.30 0.88
C GLY A 81 -9.55 2.60 1.42
N THR A 82 -9.96 1.81 2.40
CA THR A 82 -11.28 1.97 3.05
C THR A 82 -11.35 3.26 3.86
N GLU A 83 -12.51 3.93 3.87
CA GLU A 83 -12.70 5.12 4.71
C GLU A 83 -12.56 4.79 6.19
N PRO A 84 -12.02 5.71 7.00
CA PRO A 84 -11.92 5.57 8.46
C PRO A 84 -13.16 4.99 9.15
N ALA A 85 -14.36 5.41 8.72
CA ALA A 85 -15.63 4.97 9.29
C ALA A 85 -15.96 3.50 8.99
N GLN A 86 -15.47 2.97 7.86
CA GLN A 86 -15.78 1.64 7.33
C GLN A 86 -14.71 0.58 7.66
N ILE A 87 -13.58 0.99 8.27
CA ILE A 87 -12.49 0.06 8.61
C ILE A 87 -13.01 -1.10 9.47
N LYS A 88 -13.88 -0.83 10.44
CA LYS A 88 -14.40 -1.86 11.35
C LYS A 88 -15.20 -2.94 10.62
N ASP A 89 -16.07 -2.54 9.71
CA ASP A 89 -16.89 -3.46 8.93
C ASP A 89 -16.00 -4.37 8.08
N TRP A 90 -14.99 -3.78 7.42
CA TRP A 90 -14.01 -4.53 6.66
C TRP A 90 -13.19 -5.52 7.51
N LEU A 91 -12.83 -5.15 8.75
CA LEU A 91 -12.10 -6.05 9.67
C LEU A 91 -12.94 -7.28 10.05
N SER A 92 -14.26 -7.11 10.19
CA SER A 92 -15.18 -8.21 10.49
C SER A 92 -15.40 -9.15 9.29
N ASP A 93 -15.28 -8.64 8.06
CA ASP A 93 -15.50 -9.40 6.82
C ASP A 93 -14.21 -9.99 6.19
N ALA A 94 -13.08 -9.91 6.90
CA ALA A 94 -11.75 -10.32 6.43
C ALA A 94 -11.57 -11.84 6.20
N THR A 95 -12.60 -12.66 6.38
CA THR A 95 -12.55 -14.14 6.24
C THR A 95 -13.04 -14.63 4.87
N THR A 96 -12.94 -13.79 3.84
CA THR A 96 -13.41 -14.15 2.49
C THR A 96 -12.53 -15.26 1.90
N PRO A 97 -13.10 -16.22 1.14
CA PRO A 97 -12.34 -17.30 0.55
C PRO A 97 -11.21 -16.81 -0.38
N PRO A 98 -10.11 -17.57 -0.50
CA PRO A 98 -9.05 -17.28 -1.46
C PRO A 98 -9.47 -17.58 -2.90
N CYS A 99 -8.89 -16.88 -3.88
CA CYS A 99 -8.98 -17.19 -5.30
C CYS A 99 -7.57 -17.26 -5.95
N PRO A 100 -7.43 -17.84 -7.15
CA PRO A 100 -6.12 -17.98 -7.80
C PRO A 100 -5.38 -16.64 -7.95
N GLY A 101 -4.07 -16.64 -7.67
CA GLY A 101 -3.21 -15.47 -7.78
C GLY A 101 -2.64 -15.22 -9.19
N PRO A 102 -1.98 -14.07 -9.40
CA PRO A 102 -1.44 -13.67 -10.70
C PRO A 102 -0.41 -14.66 -11.28
N GLY A 103 -0.38 -14.77 -12.60
CA GLY A 103 0.54 -15.65 -13.32
C GLY A 103 0.43 -17.13 -12.96
N GLY A 104 -0.72 -17.57 -12.40
CA GLY A 104 -0.94 -18.93 -11.93
C GLY A 104 -0.21 -19.28 -10.63
N ASN A 105 0.23 -18.28 -9.86
CA ASN A 105 0.97 -18.49 -8.61
C ASN A 105 0.07 -18.30 -7.39
N GLY A 106 -0.05 -19.37 -6.58
CA GLY A 106 -0.67 -19.32 -5.26
C GLY A 106 -2.10 -18.77 -5.28
N PHE A 107 -2.46 -18.14 -4.17
CA PHE A 107 -3.81 -17.61 -3.94
C PHE A 107 -3.77 -16.20 -3.34
N VAL A 108 -4.84 -15.45 -3.55
CA VAL A 108 -5.07 -14.09 -3.05
C VAL A 108 -6.42 -13.99 -2.37
N HIS A 109 -6.59 -13.01 -1.50
CA HIS A 109 -7.90 -12.76 -0.89
C HIS A 109 -8.87 -12.29 -1.97
N TYR A 110 -9.99 -13.00 -2.15
CA TYR A 110 -10.92 -12.76 -3.26
C TYR A 110 -11.40 -11.31 -3.35
N GLY A 111 -11.73 -10.68 -2.22
CA GLY A 111 -12.16 -9.27 -2.21
C GLY A 111 -11.10 -8.30 -2.74
N PHE A 112 -9.80 -8.56 -2.51
CA PHE A 112 -8.74 -7.70 -3.08
C PHE A 112 -8.53 -7.98 -4.56
N ALA A 113 -8.68 -9.24 -4.98
CA ALA A 113 -8.59 -9.62 -6.38
C ALA A 113 -9.69 -8.97 -7.21
N GLU A 114 -10.94 -9.02 -6.74
CA GLU A 114 -12.10 -8.40 -7.40
C GLU A 114 -11.96 -6.88 -7.44
N ALA A 115 -11.57 -6.27 -6.32
CA ALA A 115 -11.35 -4.83 -6.26
C ALA A 115 -10.24 -4.39 -7.24
N LEU A 116 -9.11 -5.11 -7.30
CA LEU A 116 -8.08 -4.81 -8.28
C LEU A 116 -8.59 -5.04 -9.71
N ALA A 117 -9.26 -6.17 -9.97
CA ALA A 117 -9.75 -6.52 -11.30
C ALA A 117 -10.71 -5.48 -11.87
N SER A 118 -11.46 -4.77 -11.01
CA SER A 118 -12.39 -3.73 -11.45
C SER A 118 -11.69 -2.49 -12.03
N VAL A 119 -10.52 -2.10 -11.47
CA VAL A 119 -9.79 -0.87 -11.89
C VAL A 119 -8.52 -1.16 -12.69
N TYR A 120 -8.01 -2.39 -12.66
CA TYR A 120 -6.74 -2.73 -13.30
C TYR A 120 -6.70 -2.50 -14.81
N PRO A 121 -7.77 -2.75 -15.60
CA PRO A 121 -7.76 -2.45 -17.03
C PRO A 121 -7.45 -0.97 -17.33
N ASP A 122 -8.04 -0.05 -16.57
CA ASP A 122 -7.81 1.39 -16.75
C ASP A 122 -6.42 1.81 -16.26
N VAL A 123 -5.96 1.24 -15.15
CA VAL A 123 -4.58 1.43 -14.66
C VAL A 123 -3.57 0.94 -15.70
N HIS A 124 -3.78 -0.25 -16.26
CA HIS A 124 -2.89 -0.85 -17.27
C HIS A 124 -2.86 -0.02 -18.54
N HIS A 125 -4.03 0.44 -19.01
CA HIS A 125 -4.12 1.34 -20.15
C HIS A 125 -3.35 2.64 -19.87
N ALA A 126 -3.56 3.29 -18.73
CA ALA A 126 -2.84 4.51 -18.37
C ALA A 126 -1.32 4.28 -18.30
N LEU A 127 -0.85 3.14 -17.78
CA LEU A 127 0.59 2.83 -17.79
C LEU A 127 1.13 2.65 -19.20
N THR A 128 0.39 1.97 -20.08
CA THR A 128 0.78 1.75 -21.48
C THR A 128 0.79 3.06 -22.27
N GLU A 129 -0.16 3.96 -22.02
CA GLU A 129 -0.27 5.27 -22.65
C GLU A 129 0.84 6.23 -22.17
N LEU A 130 1.08 6.29 -20.86
CA LEU A 130 1.92 7.32 -20.23
C LEU A 130 3.40 6.95 -20.18
N ARG A 131 3.75 5.65 -20.23
CA ARG A 131 5.14 5.18 -20.15
C ARG A 131 5.83 5.19 -21.52
N THR A 132 6.06 6.39 -22.03
CA THR A 132 6.58 6.63 -23.39
C THR A 132 8.10 6.70 -23.51
N ASP A 133 8.82 7.00 -22.43
CA ASP A 133 10.28 7.27 -22.46
C ASP A 133 11.01 6.60 -21.29
N GLY A 134 10.61 5.37 -20.97
CA GLY A 134 11.28 4.58 -19.93
C GLY A 134 11.10 5.13 -18.51
N GLN A 135 10.01 5.87 -18.25
CA GLN A 135 9.68 6.37 -16.92
C GLN A 135 9.69 5.23 -15.90
N THR A 136 10.16 5.56 -14.70
CA THR A 136 10.06 4.67 -13.55
C THR A 136 8.61 4.53 -13.10
N VAL A 137 8.20 3.35 -12.68
CA VAL A 137 6.81 3.05 -12.28
C VAL A 137 6.75 2.70 -10.80
N TYR A 138 5.93 3.42 -10.04
CA TYR A 138 5.69 3.16 -8.62
C TYR A 138 4.22 2.87 -8.35
N PHE A 139 3.97 1.87 -7.51
CA PHE A 139 2.67 1.65 -6.89
C PHE A 139 2.69 2.03 -5.43
N THR A 140 1.62 2.65 -4.97
CA THR A 140 1.46 2.98 -3.56
C THR A 140 0.02 2.83 -3.09
N GLY A 141 -0.16 2.64 -1.79
CA GLY A 141 -1.48 2.58 -1.20
C GLY A 141 -1.46 2.36 0.31
N HIS A 142 -2.54 2.79 0.94
CA HIS A 142 -2.78 2.66 2.37
C HIS A 142 -3.91 1.66 2.63
N SER A 143 -3.80 0.85 3.69
CA SER A 143 -4.85 -0.10 4.08
C SER A 143 -5.17 -1.08 2.93
N LEU A 144 -6.45 -1.24 2.57
CA LEU A 144 -6.90 -1.92 1.34
C LEU A 144 -6.12 -1.49 0.10
N GLY A 145 -5.88 -0.18 -0.08
CA GLY A 145 -5.12 0.32 -1.23
C GLY A 145 -3.70 -0.22 -1.27
N GLY A 146 -3.10 -0.51 -0.11
CA GLY A 146 -1.81 -1.19 -0.03
C GLY A 146 -1.87 -2.62 -0.59
N ALA A 147 -2.96 -3.35 -0.32
CA ALA A 147 -3.16 -4.68 -0.89
C ALA A 147 -3.30 -4.63 -2.41
N LEU A 148 -4.06 -3.66 -2.93
CA LEU A 148 -4.21 -3.45 -4.37
C LEU A 148 -2.88 -3.06 -5.04
N ALA A 149 -2.10 -2.19 -4.41
CA ALA A 149 -0.77 -1.80 -4.90
C ALA A 149 0.19 -2.99 -4.97
N MET A 150 0.20 -3.86 -3.95
CA MET A 150 1.00 -5.09 -3.93
C MET A 150 0.55 -6.05 -5.05
N LEU A 151 -0.76 -6.26 -5.21
CA LEU A 151 -1.28 -7.14 -6.27
C LEU A 151 -1.02 -6.60 -7.67
N ALA A 152 -1.15 -5.28 -7.89
CA ALA A 152 -0.81 -4.65 -9.16
C ALA A 152 0.67 -4.85 -9.51
N GLY A 153 1.56 -4.66 -8.53
CA GLY A 153 2.99 -4.94 -8.68
C GLY A 153 3.27 -6.42 -8.97
N ALA A 154 2.58 -7.33 -8.28
CA ALA A 154 2.73 -8.77 -8.49
C ALA A 154 2.26 -9.19 -9.89
N ARG A 155 1.14 -8.63 -10.34
CA ARG A 155 0.58 -8.89 -11.65
C ARG A 155 1.51 -8.45 -12.78
N LEU A 156 1.98 -7.19 -12.75
CA LEU A 156 2.95 -6.73 -13.75
C LEU A 156 4.25 -7.54 -13.70
N PHE A 157 4.75 -7.87 -12.51
CA PHE A 157 5.98 -8.65 -12.41
C PHE A 157 5.85 -10.08 -12.98
N LEU A 158 4.72 -10.76 -12.73
CA LEU A 158 4.53 -12.18 -13.09
C LEU A 158 3.95 -12.39 -14.48
N GLU A 159 3.12 -11.46 -14.97
CA GLU A 159 2.40 -11.59 -16.24
C GLU A 159 3.01 -10.72 -17.34
N GLU A 160 3.55 -9.55 -16.98
CA GLU A 160 4.07 -8.56 -17.95
C GLU A 160 5.42 -7.98 -17.53
N PRO A 161 6.50 -8.77 -17.42
CA PRO A 161 7.76 -8.34 -16.79
C PRO A 161 8.40 -7.08 -17.39
N HIS A 162 8.10 -6.75 -18.64
CA HIS A 162 8.53 -5.53 -19.33
C HIS A 162 7.90 -4.24 -18.74
N LEU A 163 6.72 -4.35 -18.13
CA LEU A 163 6.03 -3.30 -17.39
C LEU A 163 6.27 -3.36 -15.88
N ALA A 164 7.15 -4.25 -15.40
CA ALA A 164 7.38 -4.43 -13.97
C ALA A 164 7.72 -3.10 -13.27
N ALA A 165 7.06 -2.85 -12.14
CA ALA A 165 7.26 -1.64 -11.36
C ALA A 165 8.70 -1.53 -10.83
N ASP A 166 9.18 -0.31 -10.69
CA ASP A 166 10.45 0.04 -10.05
C ASP A 166 10.31 0.08 -8.52
N GLY A 167 9.10 0.22 -8.01
CA GLY A 167 8.84 0.06 -6.58
C GLY A 167 7.36 -0.05 -6.21
N VAL A 168 7.10 -0.74 -5.10
CA VAL A 168 5.79 -0.86 -4.46
C VAL A 168 5.95 -0.47 -3.00
N TYR A 169 5.23 0.57 -2.57
CA TYR A 169 5.32 1.13 -1.22
C TYR A 169 3.94 1.08 -0.58
N THR A 170 3.80 0.37 0.54
CA THR A 170 2.49 0.16 1.16
C THR A 170 2.51 0.53 2.63
N TYR A 171 1.38 1.02 3.13
CA TYR A 171 1.25 1.54 4.50
C TYR A 171 0.04 0.87 5.16
N GLY A 172 0.26 0.13 6.25
CA GLY A 172 -0.83 -0.60 6.91
C GLY A 172 -1.42 -1.70 6.02
N GLN A 173 -0.63 -2.26 5.11
CA GLN A 173 -1.09 -3.29 4.18
C GLN A 173 -1.55 -4.55 4.94
N PRO A 174 -2.76 -5.07 4.69
CA PRO A 174 -3.17 -6.38 5.20
C PRO A 174 -2.43 -7.52 4.52
N ARG A 175 -2.52 -8.73 5.07
CA ARG A 175 -2.04 -9.94 4.38
C ARG A 175 -2.85 -10.13 3.11
N THR A 176 -2.19 -10.25 1.97
CA THR A 176 -2.85 -10.13 0.66
C THR A 176 -2.95 -11.46 -0.07
N CYS A 177 -1.97 -12.34 0.15
CA CYS A 177 -1.80 -13.58 -0.60
C CYS A 177 -1.34 -14.72 0.29
N ASP A 178 -1.34 -15.94 -0.25
CA ASP A 178 -0.76 -17.11 0.42
C ASP A 178 0.78 -17.10 0.34
N ARG A 179 1.40 -18.11 0.96
CA ARG A 179 2.87 -18.24 0.98
C ARG A 179 3.46 -18.50 -0.41
N LEU A 180 2.77 -19.23 -1.27
CA LEU A 180 3.26 -19.56 -2.61
C LEU A 180 3.41 -18.29 -3.46
N LEU A 181 2.38 -17.44 -3.50
CA LEU A 181 2.48 -16.17 -4.21
C LEU A 181 3.45 -15.20 -3.53
N ALA A 182 3.49 -15.16 -2.20
CA ALA A 182 4.47 -14.33 -1.49
C ALA A 182 5.91 -14.71 -1.86
N GLU A 183 6.23 -16.01 -1.92
CA GLU A 183 7.56 -16.50 -2.32
C GLU A 183 7.88 -16.18 -3.78
N ALA A 184 6.94 -16.41 -4.70
CA ALA A 184 7.09 -16.08 -6.12
C ALA A 184 7.38 -14.58 -6.33
N PHE A 185 6.62 -13.71 -5.65
CA PHE A 185 6.83 -12.27 -5.67
C PHE A 185 8.20 -11.88 -5.10
N ASN A 186 8.55 -12.41 -3.92
CA ASN A 186 9.81 -12.07 -3.25
C ASN A 186 11.05 -12.45 -4.06
N LYS A 187 11.01 -13.57 -4.80
CA LYS A 187 12.15 -14.09 -5.57
C LYS A 187 12.66 -13.11 -6.62
N GLY A 188 11.77 -12.34 -7.26
CA GLY A 188 12.17 -11.38 -8.30
C GLY A 188 11.88 -9.90 -7.99
N PHE A 189 11.12 -9.61 -6.94
CA PHE A 189 10.73 -8.25 -6.57
C PHE A 189 11.25 -7.78 -5.19
N GLY A 190 12.00 -8.61 -4.46
CA GLY A 190 12.40 -8.34 -3.06
C GLY A 190 13.15 -7.02 -2.80
N GLY A 191 13.84 -6.45 -3.79
CA GLY A 191 14.50 -5.14 -3.70
C GLY A 191 13.64 -3.94 -4.11
N ARG A 192 12.37 -4.16 -4.43
CA ARG A 192 11.44 -3.14 -4.93
C ARG A 192 10.14 -3.08 -4.13
N MET A 193 9.95 -3.93 -3.13
CA MET A 193 8.82 -3.89 -2.21
C MET A 193 9.23 -3.25 -0.89
N TYR A 194 8.40 -2.36 -0.33
CA TYR A 194 8.60 -1.75 0.97
C TYR A 194 7.27 -1.63 1.71
N ARG A 195 7.09 -2.42 2.77
CA ARG A 195 5.83 -2.50 3.53
C ARG A 195 5.97 -1.86 4.90
N PHE A 196 5.32 -0.74 5.13
CA PHE A 196 5.34 -0.01 6.38
C PHE A 196 4.21 -0.47 7.31
N VAL A 197 4.57 -0.80 8.56
CA VAL A 197 3.63 -1.20 9.62
C VAL A 197 3.86 -0.32 10.84
N ASN A 198 2.79 0.29 11.33
CA ASN A 198 2.86 1.21 12.45
C ASN A 198 2.49 0.54 13.77
N ASN A 199 3.46 0.37 14.67
CA ASN A 199 3.30 -0.03 16.05
C ASN A 199 2.26 -1.16 16.28
N ASN A 200 1.07 -0.82 16.79
CA ASN A 200 0.01 -1.76 17.14
C ASN A 200 -1.09 -1.86 16.07
N ASP A 201 -0.83 -1.38 14.85
CA ASP A 201 -1.77 -1.48 13.74
C ASP A 201 -2.25 -2.93 13.57
N VAL A 202 -3.58 -3.08 13.62
CA VAL A 202 -4.28 -4.36 13.55
C VAL A 202 -4.48 -4.82 12.11
N VAL A 203 -4.51 -3.91 11.13
CA VAL A 203 -4.84 -4.26 9.74
C VAL A 203 -3.79 -5.19 9.11
N PRO A 204 -2.47 -4.98 9.30
CA PRO A 204 -1.45 -5.93 8.86
C PRO A 204 -1.54 -7.30 9.53
N GLN A 205 -2.36 -7.47 10.58
CA GLN A 205 -2.58 -8.75 11.25
C GLN A 205 -3.76 -9.52 10.66
N LEU A 206 -4.43 -8.97 9.65
CA LEU A 206 -5.54 -9.63 8.96
C LEU A 206 -5.33 -9.69 7.45
N PRO A 207 -5.95 -10.67 6.76
CA PRO A 207 -6.55 -11.87 7.32
C PRO A 207 -5.52 -12.75 8.08
N PRO A 208 -5.95 -13.71 8.91
CA PRO A 208 -5.05 -14.48 9.77
C PRO A 208 -4.20 -15.50 8.99
N GLU A 209 -3.05 -15.83 9.56
CA GLU A 209 -2.25 -16.99 9.16
C GLU A 209 -2.94 -18.30 9.59
N PRO A 210 -2.65 -19.44 8.94
CA PRO A 210 -1.70 -19.62 7.84
C PRO A 210 -2.30 -19.39 6.44
N ALA A 211 -3.59 -19.08 6.32
CA ALA A 211 -4.28 -18.94 5.04
C ALA A 211 -3.68 -17.82 4.18
N PHE A 212 -3.31 -16.71 4.83
CA PHE A 212 -2.65 -15.58 4.18
C PHE A 212 -1.31 -15.27 4.85
N ALA A 213 -0.41 -14.67 4.09
CA ALA A 213 0.95 -14.34 4.43
C ALA A 213 1.32 -12.94 3.92
N HIS A 214 2.41 -12.40 4.46
CA HIS A 214 3.01 -11.17 3.96
C HIS A 214 4.13 -11.48 2.96
N VAL A 215 4.28 -10.61 1.97
CA VAL A 215 5.56 -10.45 1.27
C VAL A 215 6.63 -9.92 2.22
N ARG A 216 7.91 -10.15 1.88
CA ARG A 216 9.05 -9.68 2.66
C ARG A 216 9.19 -8.14 2.55
N ALA A 217 10.25 -7.59 3.14
CA ALA A 217 10.57 -6.16 3.17
C ALA A 217 9.68 -5.30 4.08
N LEU A 218 9.51 -5.77 5.33
CA LEU A 218 8.92 -4.97 6.39
C LEU A 218 9.76 -3.71 6.68
N ARG A 219 9.06 -2.60 6.99
CA ARG A 219 9.58 -1.41 7.65
C ARG A 219 8.69 -1.14 8.85
N TYR A 220 9.21 -1.40 10.04
CA TYR A 220 8.44 -1.29 11.27
C TYR A 220 8.63 0.11 11.87
N ILE A 221 7.53 0.76 12.21
CA ILE A 221 7.53 2.01 12.96
C ILE A 221 7.22 1.64 14.42
N ASP A 222 8.14 1.94 15.33
CA ASP A 222 7.93 1.62 16.75
C ASP A 222 6.98 2.61 17.46
N SER A 223 6.69 2.36 18.74
CA SER A 223 5.85 3.22 19.58
C SER A 223 6.38 4.66 19.74
N HIS A 224 7.68 4.88 19.48
CA HIS A 224 8.31 6.20 19.47
C HIS A 224 8.29 6.83 18.08
N GLY A 225 7.71 6.17 17.07
CA GLY A 225 7.66 6.64 15.69
C GLY A 225 8.97 6.48 14.94
N LYS A 226 9.94 5.69 15.41
CA LYS A 226 11.21 5.45 14.69
C LYS A 226 11.04 4.31 13.67
N VAL A 227 11.58 4.48 12.47
CA VAL A 227 11.53 3.46 11.40
C VAL A 227 12.70 2.47 11.53
N HIS A 228 12.38 1.18 11.46
CA HIS A 228 13.32 0.06 11.52
C HIS A 228 13.17 -0.83 10.28
N GLU A 229 14.25 -1.46 9.83
CA GLU A 229 14.22 -2.38 8.67
C GLU A 229 13.59 -3.75 8.97
N ALA A 230 13.44 -4.09 10.25
CA ALA A 230 12.80 -5.29 10.72
C ALA A 230 12.18 -5.04 12.10
N MET A 231 11.34 -5.97 12.58
CA MET A 231 10.94 -5.95 13.98
C MET A 231 12.19 -6.15 14.87
N PRO A 232 12.39 -5.35 15.91
CA PRO A 232 13.40 -5.64 16.92
C PRO A 232 13.20 -7.04 17.52
N THR A 233 14.28 -7.78 17.77
CA THR A 233 14.22 -9.09 18.43
C THR A 233 13.62 -8.94 19.84
N LEU A 234 13.04 -10.01 20.39
CA LEU A 234 12.29 -10.02 21.65
C LEU A 234 13.04 -9.44 22.88
N SER A 235 14.36 -9.26 22.81
CA SER A 235 15.16 -8.57 23.83
C SER A 235 14.93 -7.04 23.88
N ALA A 236 14.34 -6.45 22.84
CA ALA A 236 13.93 -5.04 22.78
C ALA A 236 12.42 -4.85 23.06
N PHE A 237 11.71 -5.91 23.45
CA PHE A 237 10.24 -6.00 23.53
C PHE A 237 9.62 -5.39 24.80
N GLY A 238 10.41 -4.71 25.63
CA GLY A 238 9.96 -4.10 26.89
C GLY A 238 8.78 -3.14 26.75
N ASP A 239 8.54 -2.60 25.55
CA ASP A 239 7.48 -1.62 25.29
C ASP A 239 6.13 -2.24 24.92
N ARG A 240 6.08 -3.52 24.48
CA ARG A 240 4.82 -4.15 24.06
C ARG A 240 3.96 -4.67 25.22
N VAL A 241 4.52 -4.70 26.44
CA VAL A 241 3.81 -5.15 27.65
C VAL A 241 3.02 -4.01 28.31
N LYS A 242 3.29 -2.74 28.02
CA LYS A 242 2.55 -1.62 28.63
C LYS A 242 1.24 -1.24 27.92
N GLY A 243 0.92 -1.84 26.77
CA GLY A 243 -0.31 -1.57 26.01
C GLY A 243 -1.41 -2.63 26.11
N LEU A 244 -1.14 -3.77 26.77
CA LEU A 244 -2.07 -4.90 26.86
C LEU A 244 -2.73 -4.97 28.25
N THR A 245 -3.58 -4.00 28.55
CA THR A 245 -4.60 -4.12 29.62
C THR A 245 -6.01 -3.95 29.07
N GLY A 246 -6.26 -4.45 27.86
CA GLY A 246 -7.57 -4.38 27.21
C GLY A 246 -7.70 -5.36 26.05
N ASP A 247 -8.92 -5.85 25.85
CA ASP A 247 -9.31 -6.76 24.78
C ASP A 247 -8.87 -6.23 23.39
N PRO A 248 -8.08 -6.99 22.62
CA PRO A 248 -7.62 -6.59 21.28
C PRO A 248 -8.75 -6.32 20.28
N PHE A 249 -9.99 -6.74 20.60
CA PHE A 249 -11.19 -6.49 19.81
C PHE A 249 -12.12 -5.43 20.42
N ALA A 250 -11.71 -4.74 21.50
CA ALA A 250 -12.49 -3.65 22.07
C ALA A 250 -12.63 -2.47 21.07
N PRO A 251 -13.84 -1.91 20.89
CA PRO A 251 -14.17 -0.97 19.82
C PRO A 251 -13.54 0.44 19.92
N ALA A 252 -12.53 0.63 20.79
CA ALA A 252 -11.81 1.89 20.99
C ALA A 252 -10.30 1.69 21.31
N SER A 253 -9.64 0.69 20.71
CA SER A 253 -8.26 0.30 21.01
C SER A 253 -7.21 0.98 20.11
N ASP A 254 -6.01 1.23 20.63
CA ASP A 254 -4.89 1.92 19.98
C ASP A 254 -4.55 1.40 18.57
N GLY A 255 -4.86 0.14 18.24
CA GLY A 255 -4.51 -0.47 16.96
C GLY A 255 -5.24 0.12 15.73
N VAL A 256 -6.53 0.46 15.84
CA VAL A 256 -7.23 1.15 14.75
C VAL A 256 -6.75 2.60 14.62
N ARG A 257 -6.36 3.23 15.74
CA ARG A 257 -5.78 4.57 15.72
C ARG A 257 -4.45 4.54 14.96
N ASP A 258 -3.56 3.62 15.30
CA ASP A 258 -2.23 3.50 14.68
C ASP A 258 -2.32 3.22 13.17
N HIS A 259 -3.44 2.64 12.72
CA HIS A 259 -3.71 2.42 11.30
C HIS A 259 -3.93 3.71 10.49
N PHE A 260 -4.32 4.86 11.06
CA PHE A 260 -4.61 6.03 10.23
C PHE A 260 -3.37 6.57 9.49
N MET A 261 -3.53 6.87 8.19
CA MET A 261 -2.44 7.35 7.31
C MET A 261 -1.64 8.54 7.88
N ARG A 262 -2.31 9.46 8.59
CA ARG A 262 -1.65 10.58 9.28
C ARG A 262 -0.54 10.15 10.26
N ASN A 263 -0.66 8.98 10.89
CA ASN A 263 0.33 8.48 11.84
C ASN A 263 1.55 7.92 11.11
N TYR A 264 1.35 7.28 9.95
CA TYR A 264 2.45 6.89 9.07
C TYR A 264 3.23 8.10 8.58
N LEU A 265 2.52 9.14 8.11
CA LEU A 265 3.15 10.39 7.66
C LEU A 265 3.94 11.05 8.78
N GLY A 266 3.35 11.23 9.97
CA GLY A 266 4.03 11.86 11.11
C GLY A 266 5.26 11.08 11.57
N ALA A 267 5.23 9.75 11.52
CA ALA A 267 6.41 8.93 11.80
C ALA A 267 7.50 9.11 10.74
N LEU A 268 7.16 9.09 9.44
CA LEU A 268 8.12 9.30 8.36
C LEU A 268 8.77 10.69 8.45
N GLU A 269 7.98 11.73 8.69
CA GLU A 269 8.47 13.10 8.90
C GLU A 269 9.47 13.17 10.06
N LYS A 270 9.16 12.52 11.18
CA LYS A 270 10.05 12.47 12.35
C LYS A 270 11.41 11.83 12.05
N ASN A 271 11.48 10.87 11.13
CA ASN A 271 12.74 10.20 10.77
C ASN A 271 13.49 10.92 9.64
N LEU A 272 12.84 11.89 8.98
CA LEU A 272 13.49 12.79 8.02
C LEU A 272 14.06 14.03 8.73
N ALA A 273 13.42 14.50 9.81
CA ALA A 273 13.82 15.57 10.72
C ALA A 273 15.23 15.37 11.32
#